data_AF-A0A897N804-F1
#
_entry.id   AF-A0A897N804-F1
#
_cell.length_a   1.000
_cell.length_b   1.000
_cell.length_c   1.000
_cell.angle_alpha   90.00
_cell.angle_beta   90.00
_cell.angle_gamma   90.00
#
_symmetry.space_group_name_H-M   'P 1'
#
loop_
_entity.id
_entity.type
_entity.pdbx_description
1 polymer ?
#
loop_
_entity_poly.entity_id
_entity_poly.type
_entity_poly.pdbx_seq_one_letter_code
_entity_poly.pdbx_strand_id
1 'polypeptide(L)' 'MNLAALVLGIFLIAVAVYTASDPLSRARPWVSFDDIERAPQWAKDKQRTRAWLYSYVVGLMGVLFVALGLAL' A
#
# COMPACT_ATOMS: atom_id res chain seq x y z
N MET A 1 25.09 7.62 -7.31
CA MET A 1 23.76 7.43 -7.91
C MET A 1 23.52 5.94 -8.14
N ASN A 2 22.72 5.30 -7.28
CA ASN A 2 22.45 3.87 -7.29
C ASN A 2 21.12 3.56 -7.98
N LEU A 3 21.22 3.08 -9.22
CA LEU A 3 20.07 2.78 -10.07
C LEU A 3 19.13 1.72 -9.49
N ALA A 4 19.67 0.69 -8.82
CA ALA A 4 18.84 -0.38 -8.26
C ALA A 4 17.94 0.13 -7.12
N ALA A 5 18.50 0.97 -6.25
CA ALA A 5 17.74 1.61 -5.17
C ALA A 5 16.66 2.57 -5.71
N LEU A 6 16.97 3.34 -6.76
CA LEU A 6 16.00 4.21 -7.43
C LEU A 6 14.84 3.44 -8.05
N VAL A 7 15.12 2.37 -8.80
CA VAL A 7 14.09 1.52 -9.42
C VAL A 7 13.20 0.90 -8.37
N LEU A 8 13.78 0.36 -7.29
CA LEU A 8 13.02 -0.21 -6.19
C LEU A 8 12.14 0.85 -5.51
N GLY A 9 12.67 2.06 -5.27
CA GLY A 9 11.92 3.15 -4.66
C GLY A 9 10.72 3.58 -5.51
N ILE A 10 10.91 3.79 -6.81
CA ILE A 10 9.83 4.12 -7.75
C ILE A 10 8.79 3.00 -7.81
N PHE A 11 9.23 1.74 -7.84
CA PHE A 11 8.35 0.58 -7.82
C PHE A 11 7.47 0.55 -6.56
N LEU A 12 8.05 0.78 -5.38
CA LEU A 12 7.29 0.83 -4.12
C LEU A 12 6.28 1.99 -4.12
N ILE A 13 6.65 3.17 -4.63
CA ILE A 13 5.71 4.29 -4.78
C ILE A 13 4.55 3.90 -5.70
N ALA A 14 4.82 3.24 -6.82
CA ALA A 14 3.78 2.76 -7.73
C ALA A 14 2.83 1.76 -7.05
N VAL A 15 3.36 0.84 -6.24
CA VAL A 15 2.55 -0.13 -5.46
C VAL A 15 1.69 0.58 -4.41
N ALA A 16 2.22 1.61 -3.76
CA ALA A 16 1.45 2.42 -2.81
C ALA A 16 0.27 3.12 -3.51
N VAL A 17 0.54 3.85 -4.60
CA VAL A 17 -0.50 4.55 -5.39
C VAL A 17 -1.54 3.56 -5.91
N TYR A 18 -1.11 2.42 -6.43
CA TYR A 18 -2.01 1.35 -6.88
C TYR A 18 -2.92 0.86 -5.75
N THR A 19 -2.38 0.66 -4.54
CA THR A 19 -3.16 0.21 -3.39
C THR A 19 -4.15 1.28 -2.90
N ALA A 20 -3.76 2.55 -2.92
CA ALA A 20 -4.63 3.67 -2.55
C ALA A 20 -5.73 3.97 -3.58
N SER A 21 -5.54 3.59 -4.84
CA SER A 21 -6.51 3.89 -5.92
C SER A 21 -7.84 3.12 -5.79
N ASP A 22 -7.81 1.90 -5.25
CA ASP A 22 -9.00 1.10 -5.02
C ASP A 22 -8.88 0.28 -3.72
N PRO A 23 -8.95 0.95 -2.56
CA PRO A 23 -8.64 0.33 -1.28
C PRO A 23 -9.59 -0.83 -0.93
N LEU A 24 -10.84 -0.80 -1.41
CA LEU A 24 -11.84 -1.83 -1.11
C LEU A 24 -11.61 -3.10 -1.93
N SER A 25 -11.32 -2.97 -3.22
CA SER A 25 -11.02 -4.13 -4.07
C SER A 25 -9.66 -4.73 -3.72
N ARG A 26 -8.64 -3.89 -3.48
CA ARG A 26 -7.26 -4.33 -3.23
C ARG A 26 -7.07 -4.93 -1.84
N ALA A 27 -7.78 -4.45 -0.82
CA ALA A 27 -7.76 -5.04 0.52
C ALA A 27 -8.83 -6.12 0.75
N ARG A 28 -9.65 -6.45 -0.26
CA ARG A 28 -10.65 -7.53 -0.16
C ARG A 28 -10.07 -8.85 0.38
N PRO A 29 -8.88 -9.32 -0.05
CA PRO A 29 -8.29 -10.56 0.48
C PRO A 29 -7.85 -10.47 1.94
N TRP A 30 -7.82 -9.27 2.54
CA TRP A 30 -7.30 -9.05 3.90
C TRP A 30 -8.39 -9.10 4.97
N VAL A 31 -9.64 -9.38 4.60
CA VAL A 31 -10.78 -9.53 5.51
C VAL A 31 -11.48 -10.85 5.18
N SER A 32 -11.92 -11.58 6.21
CA SER A 32 -12.60 -12.87 6.03
C SER A 32 -13.98 -12.69 5.38
N PHE A 33 -14.45 -13.73 4.70
CA PHE A 33 -15.82 -13.75 4.17
C PHE A 33 -16.86 -13.62 5.30
N ASP A 34 -16.64 -14.26 6.45
CA ASP A 34 -17.52 -14.16 7.63
C ASP A 34 -17.67 -12.73 8.16
N ASP A 35 -16.58 -11.95 8.18
CA ASP A 35 -16.61 -10.54 8.61
C ASP A 35 -17.48 -9.69 7.65
N ILE A 36 -17.46 -10.02 6.35
CA ILE A 36 -18.23 -9.32 5.32
C ILE A 36 -19.72 -9.66 5.42
N GLU A 37 -20.07 -10.92 5.70
CA GLU A 37 -21.47 -11.35 5.83
C GLU A 37 -22.12 -10.85 7.12
N ARG A 38 -21.40 -10.89 8.25
CA ARG A 38 -21.95 -10.46 9.55
C ARG A 38 -21.99 -8.95 9.73
N ALA A 39 -20.98 -8.23 9.24
CA ALA A 39 -20.84 -6.79 9.45
C ALA A 39 -20.21 -6.10 8.23
N PRO A 40 -20.96 -5.99 7.10
CA PRO A 40 -20.41 -5.55 5.83
C PRO A 40 -19.81 -4.15 5.87
N GLN A 41 -20.36 -3.25 6.69
CA GLN A 41 -19.86 -1.89 6.81
C GLN A 41 -18.54 -1.83 7.60
N TRP A 42 -18.46 -2.55 8.73
CA TRP A 42 -17.23 -2.64 9.51
C TRP A 42 -16.10 -3.31 8.72
N ALA A 43 -16.42 -4.34 7.93
CA ALA A 43 -15.47 -4.98 7.03
C ALA A 43 -14.91 -4.00 5.99
N LYS A 44 -15.75 -3.16 5.38
CA LYS A 44 -15.33 -2.12 4.43
C LYS A 44 -14.44 -1.05 5.08
N ASP A 45 -14.79 -0.60 6.28
CA ASP A 45 -13.99 0.39 7.01
C ASP A 45 -12.62 -0.20 7.39
N LYS A 46 -12.59 -1.46 7.83
CA LYS A 46 -11.34 -2.20 8.12
C LYS A 46 -10.47 -2.37 6.87
N GLN A 47 -11.07 -2.72 5.73
CA GLN A 47 -10.37 -2.79 4.42
C GLN A 47 -9.77 -1.44 4.05
N ARG A 48 -10.56 -0.36 4.13
CA ARG A 48 -10.12 0.99 3.81
C ARG A 48 -8.96 1.42 4.69
N THR A 49 -9.08 1.28 6.01
CA THR A 49 -8.02 1.68 6.94
C THR A 49 -6.73 0.88 6.72
N ARG A 50 -6.83 -0.44 6.49
CA ARG A 50 -5.65 -1.27 6.21
C ARG A 50 -4.98 -0.90 4.89
N ALA A 51 -5.76 -0.67 3.83
CA ALA A 51 -5.24 -0.24 2.53
C ALA A 51 -4.49 1.10 2.63
N TRP A 52 -5.05 2.07 3.37
CA TRP A 52 -4.39 3.35 3.61
C TRP A 52 -3.10 3.19 4.41
N LEU A 53 -3.13 2.42 5.51
CA LEU A 53 -1.94 2.17 6.32
C LEU A 53 -0.83 1.49 5.51
N TYR A 54 -1.18 0.45 4.74
CA TYR A 54 -0.24 -0.24 3.88
C TYR A 54 0.33 0.69 2.81
N SER A 55 -0.52 1.44 2.11
CA SER A 55 -0.10 2.42 1.11
C SER A 55 0.84 3.46 1.71
N TYR A 56 0.56 3.93 2.93
CA TYR A 56 1.39 4.92 3.61
C TYR A 56 2.78 4.35 3.92
N VAL A 57 2.84 3.17 4.54
CA VAL A 57 4.11 2.52 4.90
C VAL A 57 4.94 2.19 3.66
N VAL A 58 4.32 1.61 2.63
CA VAL A 58 5.01 1.26 1.37
C VAL A 58 5.45 2.52 0.63
N GLY A 59 4.62 3.57 0.59
CA GLY A 59 4.96 4.84 -0.03
C GLY A 59 6.14 5.53 0.67
N LEU A 60 6.14 5.54 2.00
CA LEU A 60 7.25 6.07 2.80
C LEU A 60 8.55 5.31 2.53
N MET A 61 8.50 3.97 2.51
CA MET A 61 9.66 3.15 2.16
C MET A 61 10.16 3.44 0.75
N GLY A 62 9.24 3.59 -0.22
CA GLY A 62 9.60 3.96 -1.59
C GLY A 62 10.33 5.30 -1.67
N VAL A 63 9.84 6.33 -0.98
CA VAL A 63 10.50 7.65 -0.90
C VAL A 63 11.90 7.53 -0.28
N LEU A 64 12.07 6.74 0.78
CA LEU A 64 13.38 6.51 1.40
C LEU A 64 14.36 5.83 0.44
N PHE A 65 13.92 4.84 -0.32
CA PHE A 65 14.75 4.17 -1.33
C PHE A 65 15.13 5.09 -2.48
N VAL A 66 14.22 5.98 -2.91
CA VAL A 66 14.56 7.02 -3.91
C VAL A 66 15.62 7.97 -3.35
N ALA A 67 15.43 8.48 -2.12
CA ALA A 67 16.40 9.37 -1.49
C ALA A 67 17.78 8.72 -1.32
N LEU A 68 17.80 7.46 -0.88
CA LEU A 68 19.03 6.67 -0.75
C LEU A 68 19.70 6.44 -2.11
N GLY A 69 18.92 6.12 -3.15
CA GLY A 69 19.44 5.89 -4.50
C GLY A 69 19.98 7.15 -5.17
N LEU A 70 19.49 8.34 -4.79
CA LEU A 70 20.07 9.62 -5.20
C LEU A 70 21.36 9.92 -4.44
N ALA A 71 21.43 9.59 -3.14
CA ALA A 71 22.55 9.91 -2.26
C ALA A 71 23.78 9.00 -2.45
N LEU A 72 23.56 7.71 -2.66
CA LEU A 72 24.58 6.70 -2.99
C LEU A 72 24.81 6.64 -4.48
#